data_AF-K1YN90-F1
#
_entry.id   AF-K1YN90-F1
#
_cell.length_a   1.000
_cell.length_b   1.000
_cell.length_c   1.000
_cell.angle_alpha   90.00
_cell.angle_beta   90.00
_cell.angle_gamma   90.00
#
_symmetry.space_group_name_H-M   'P 1'
#
loop_
_entity.id
_entity.type
_entity.pdbx_description
1 polymer ?
#
loop_
_entity_poly.entity_id
_entity_poly.type
_entity_poly.pdbx_seq_one_letter_code
_entity_poly.pdbx_strand_id
1 'polypeptide(L)'
;MMNQFGGSFDNEWKERIIVGVVIAITLTISWFFYEYGTGIFSYKVIPKVILMVRYNISFWICITIAIGFGIWNKIKHPDTFTWLELPVQVTASAFIIFLCFYVFFYTSSNVQDTEIWNGHVGLAEYGEKWTEEYDCSYESCSGSGDDRTCTTVHQTCYTDHPPYWKILTSNGEEVSTSSPVYAKYVSFFDNEIKTGNGHSDQSSVGDGKTFQTRYKGEKEKYVPTAHEHSFVNYMKASSSIKKRLGNMNGYEKFIVPYPRVYEGTMGNIELNRVIVSNVQVDDKAWAKDVDTQLDVVAANYGVSKEVNLLVYLVGTEDQGFLHALEEAWINGKKNDVVVLIGTSHFPDIKWVSIMSWTEAEEFKINLRNKILDLKDLTKKTEGGEYELTNVIREEMSKPDFNGGFKRKRMRDLEYLISGIQLPVWCQILIVLVAGSVSWFISYLLVNNEYMSKSYYKNRF
;
A
#
# COMPACT_ATOMS: atom_id res chain seq x y z
N MET A 1 61.69 -34.90 -17.42
CA MET A 1 60.60 -35.37 -16.53
C MET A 1 60.10 -34.25 -15.60
N MET A 2 60.03 -32.99 -16.08
CA MET A 2 59.50 -31.84 -15.35
C MET A 2 58.78 -30.92 -16.36
N ASN A 3 57.63 -31.36 -16.86
CA ASN A 3 56.78 -30.51 -17.73
C ASN A 3 55.29 -30.92 -17.71
N GLN A 4 54.79 -31.52 -16.62
CA GLN A 4 53.42 -32.08 -16.58
C GLN A 4 52.54 -31.69 -15.40
N PHE A 5 52.86 -30.63 -14.63
CA PHE A 5 52.03 -30.23 -13.48
C PHE A 5 51.60 -28.75 -13.46
N GLY A 6 51.43 -28.12 -14.62
CA GLY A 6 51.08 -26.69 -14.71
C GLY A 6 49.64 -26.34 -15.11
N GLY A 7 48.72 -27.31 -15.20
CA GLY A 7 47.49 -27.14 -16.00
C GLY A 7 46.13 -27.08 -15.30
N SER A 8 45.98 -27.45 -14.02
CA SER A 8 44.63 -27.67 -13.45
C SER A 8 44.21 -26.76 -12.29
N PHE A 9 45.09 -25.89 -11.78
CA PHE A 9 44.79 -25.10 -10.58
C PHE A 9 44.09 -23.75 -10.87
N ASP A 10 44.18 -23.24 -12.10
CA ASP A 10 43.70 -21.90 -12.48
C ASP A 10 42.19 -21.87 -12.79
N ASN A 11 41.64 -22.97 -13.34
CA ASN A 11 40.19 -23.09 -13.58
C ASN A 11 39.40 -23.23 -12.27
N GLU A 12 39.97 -23.86 -11.25
CA GLU A 12 39.29 -24.09 -9.97
C GLU A 12 39.07 -22.78 -9.21
N TRP A 13 40.02 -21.83 -9.28
CA TRP A 13 39.87 -20.50 -8.66
C TRP A 13 38.90 -19.60 -9.43
N LYS A 14 38.91 -19.64 -10.76
CA LYS A 14 37.93 -18.91 -11.58
C LYS A 14 36.51 -19.44 -11.35
N GLU A 15 36.34 -20.75 -11.27
CA GLU A 15 35.07 -21.36 -10.88
C GLU A 15 34.65 -20.96 -9.47
N ARG A 16 35.56 -20.97 -8.49
CA ARG A 16 35.25 -20.54 -7.11
C ARG A 16 34.88 -19.06 -7.01
N ILE A 17 35.47 -18.17 -7.81
CA ILE A 17 35.09 -16.75 -7.86
C ILE A 17 33.75 -16.56 -8.54
N ILE A 18 33.50 -17.23 -9.67
CA ILE A 18 32.19 -17.18 -10.36
C ILE A 18 31.10 -17.74 -9.44
N VAL A 19 31.34 -18.89 -8.81
CA VAL A 19 30.46 -19.48 -7.81
C VAL A 19 30.32 -18.55 -6.62
N GLY A 20 31.39 -17.91 -6.15
CA GLY A 20 31.37 -16.94 -5.06
C GLY A 20 30.54 -15.70 -5.38
N VAL A 21 30.62 -15.16 -6.61
CA VAL A 21 29.82 -14.02 -7.08
C VAL A 21 28.38 -14.43 -7.28
N VAL A 22 28.11 -15.61 -7.85
CA VAL A 22 26.75 -16.15 -8.00
C VAL A 22 26.13 -16.40 -6.62
N ILE A 23 26.86 -16.98 -5.68
CA ILE A 23 26.43 -17.18 -4.30
C ILE A 23 26.25 -15.83 -3.61
N ALA A 24 27.16 -14.88 -3.76
CA ALA A 24 27.02 -13.55 -3.15
C ALA A 24 25.82 -12.81 -3.72
N ILE A 25 25.56 -12.86 -5.03
CA ILE A 25 24.36 -12.31 -5.65
C ILE A 25 23.13 -13.05 -5.13
N THR A 26 23.14 -14.38 -5.07
CA THR A 26 21.99 -15.18 -4.60
C THR A 26 21.71 -14.96 -3.11
N LEU A 27 22.75 -14.82 -2.29
CA LEU A 27 22.67 -14.52 -0.86
C LEU A 27 22.29 -13.06 -0.63
N THR A 28 22.77 -12.11 -1.42
CA THR A 28 22.35 -10.70 -1.33
C THR A 28 20.89 -10.58 -1.77
N ILE A 29 20.47 -11.29 -2.81
CA ILE A 29 19.09 -11.41 -3.24
C ILE A 29 18.25 -12.06 -2.14
N SER A 30 18.69 -13.18 -1.57
CA SER A 30 17.96 -13.88 -0.50
C SER A 30 17.90 -13.09 0.79
N TRP A 31 18.98 -12.41 1.17
CA TRP A 31 19.07 -11.52 2.34
C TRP A 31 18.21 -10.28 2.15
N PHE A 32 18.25 -9.66 0.98
CA PHE A 32 17.37 -8.55 0.62
C PHE A 32 15.88 -8.98 0.61
N PHE A 33 15.57 -10.19 0.14
CA PHE A 33 14.23 -10.77 0.24
C PHE A 33 13.86 -11.16 1.68
N TYR A 34 14.81 -11.55 2.52
CA TYR A 34 14.54 -11.91 3.92
C TYR A 34 14.27 -10.67 4.77
N GLU A 35 15.07 -9.61 4.58
CA GLU A 35 15.03 -8.40 5.40
C GLU A 35 13.97 -7.40 4.94
N TYR A 36 13.62 -7.37 3.64
CA TYR A 36 12.63 -6.43 3.08
C TYR A 36 11.41 -7.11 2.43
N GLY A 37 11.37 -8.44 2.36
CA GLY A 37 10.39 -9.18 1.56
C GLY A 37 9.00 -9.35 2.17
N THR A 38 8.75 -8.92 3.40
CA THR A 38 7.40 -9.02 3.97
C THR A 38 6.44 -7.93 3.44
N GLY A 39 6.96 -6.82 2.88
CA GLY A 39 6.13 -5.73 2.37
C GLY A 39 6.29 -5.40 0.88
N ILE A 40 7.51 -5.45 0.34
CA ILE A 40 7.83 -4.81 -0.96
C ILE A 40 7.74 -5.81 -2.13
N PHE A 41 8.30 -7.01 -1.98
CA PHE A 41 8.28 -8.05 -3.02
C PHE A 41 7.23 -9.13 -2.75
N SER A 42 5.95 -8.76 -2.73
CA SER A 42 4.89 -9.76 -2.84
C SER A 42 5.08 -10.54 -4.15
N TYR A 43 5.03 -11.87 -4.13
CA TYR A 43 5.12 -12.74 -5.32
C TYR A 43 4.15 -12.34 -6.45
N LYS A 44 3.10 -11.58 -6.11
CA LYS A 44 2.14 -10.97 -7.04
C LYS A 44 2.70 -9.79 -7.85
N VAL A 45 3.87 -9.25 -7.49
CA VAL A 45 4.49 -8.06 -8.09
C VAL A 45 5.49 -8.42 -9.17
N ILE A 46 6.20 -9.55 -9.05
CA ILE A 46 7.20 -10.00 -10.03
C ILE A 46 6.62 -10.13 -11.45
N PRO A 47 5.44 -10.76 -11.67
CA PRO A 47 4.83 -10.83 -13.00
C PRO A 47 4.54 -9.45 -13.61
N LYS A 48 4.21 -8.46 -12.77
CA LYS A 48 3.86 -7.11 -13.17
C LYS A 48 5.08 -6.31 -13.61
N VAL A 49 6.19 -6.47 -12.90
CA VAL A 49 7.47 -5.83 -13.24
C VAL A 49 8.03 -6.46 -14.53
N ILE A 50 7.86 -7.78 -14.72
CA ILE A 50 8.24 -8.45 -15.98
C ILE A 50 7.45 -7.89 -17.17
N LEU A 51 6.13 -7.72 -17.03
CA LEU A 51 5.31 -7.08 -18.07
C LEU A 51 5.81 -5.67 -18.37
N MET A 52 6.08 -4.88 -17.33
CA MET A 52 6.57 -3.51 -17.48
C MET A 52 7.94 -3.45 -18.18
N VAL A 53 8.90 -4.28 -17.78
CA VAL A 53 10.22 -4.43 -18.41
C VAL A 53 10.09 -4.82 -19.87
N ARG A 54 9.19 -5.78 -20.17
CA ARG A 54 8.93 -6.23 -21.54
C ARG A 54 8.47 -5.09 -22.46
N TYR A 55 7.62 -4.19 -21.96
CA TYR A 55 7.02 -3.11 -22.76
C TYR A 55 7.79 -1.78 -22.71
N ASN A 56 8.79 -1.61 -21.83
CA ASN A 56 9.60 -0.40 -21.79
C ASN A 56 10.86 -0.53 -22.65
N ILE A 57 10.89 0.17 -23.79
CA ILE A 57 12.03 0.15 -24.72
C ILE A 57 13.35 0.61 -24.07
N SER A 58 13.28 1.52 -23.08
CA SER A 58 14.44 2.02 -22.35
C SER A 58 15.18 0.94 -21.57
N PHE A 59 14.48 -0.09 -21.06
CA PHE A 59 15.12 -1.23 -20.42
C PHE A 59 16.04 -1.96 -21.41
N TRP A 60 15.51 -2.27 -22.60
CA TRP A 60 16.26 -2.97 -23.63
C TRP A 60 17.45 -2.15 -24.14
N ILE A 61 17.31 -0.83 -24.24
CA ILE A 61 18.42 0.08 -24.55
C ILE A 61 19.53 -0.05 -23.48
N CYS A 62 19.18 -0.08 -22.19
CA CYS A 62 20.16 -0.23 -21.12
C CYS A 62 20.89 -1.59 -21.19
N ILE A 63 20.19 -2.67 -21.55
CA ILE A 63 20.82 -3.98 -21.78
C ILE A 63 21.78 -3.93 -22.97
N THR A 64 21.40 -3.28 -24.07
CA THR A 64 22.29 -3.09 -25.23
C THR A 64 23.55 -2.30 -24.86
N ILE A 65 23.44 -1.28 -23.99
CA ILE A 65 24.59 -0.54 -23.47
C ILE A 65 25.52 -1.48 -22.68
N ALA A 66 24.97 -2.31 -21.80
CA ALA A 66 25.76 -3.26 -21.01
C ALA A 66 26.51 -4.27 -21.90
N ILE A 67 25.85 -4.80 -22.94
CA ILE A 67 26.47 -5.69 -23.93
C ILE A 67 27.56 -4.95 -24.71
N GLY A 68 27.28 -3.71 -25.15
CA GLY A 68 28.23 -2.88 -25.89
C GLY A 68 29.52 -2.63 -25.12
N PHE A 69 29.42 -2.33 -23.81
CA PHE A 69 30.60 -2.19 -22.94
C PHE A 69 31.41 -3.48 -22.85
N GLY A 70 30.74 -4.64 -22.68
CA GLY A 70 31.44 -5.92 -22.56
C GLY A 70 32.16 -6.31 -23.85
N ILE A 71 31.52 -6.10 -25.02
CA ILE A 71 32.17 -6.32 -26.33
C ILE A 71 33.35 -5.35 -26.51
N TRP A 72 33.17 -4.08 -26.15
CA TRP A 72 34.25 -3.09 -26.25
C TRP A 72 35.46 -3.47 -25.38
N ASN A 73 35.24 -3.93 -24.14
CA ASN A 73 36.32 -4.44 -23.30
C ASN A 73 37.00 -5.65 -23.90
N LYS A 74 36.22 -6.57 -24.51
CA LYS A 74 36.81 -7.73 -25.19
C LYS A 74 37.72 -7.33 -26.34
N ILE A 75 37.34 -6.31 -27.12
CA ILE A 75 38.14 -5.80 -28.24
C ILE A 75 39.40 -5.07 -27.75
N LYS A 76 39.27 -4.24 -26.71
CA LYS A 76 40.37 -3.40 -26.20
C LYS A 76 41.34 -4.19 -25.32
N HIS A 77 40.84 -5.21 -24.62
CA HIS A 77 41.58 -6.01 -23.65
C HIS A 77 41.38 -7.51 -23.91
N PRO A 78 41.77 -8.02 -25.10
CA PRO A 78 41.47 -9.39 -25.51
C PRO A 78 42.08 -10.45 -24.60
N ASP A 79 43.21 -10.14 -23.95
CA ASP A 79 43.97 -11.07 -23.12
C ASP A 79 43.55 -11.10 -21.64
N THR A 80 42.81 -10.09 -21.18
CA THR A 80 42.37 -10.00 -19.77
C THR A 80 40.86 -10.17 -19.62
N PHE A 81 40.07 -9.82 -20.64
CA PHE A 81 38.63 -9.97 -20.61
C PHE A 81 38.22 -11.25 -21.35
N THR A 82 37.71 -12.25 -20.61
CA THR A 82 37.29 -13.53 -21.20
C THR A 82 35.84 -13.47 -21.72
N TRP A 83 35.50 -14.35 -22.67
CA TRP A 83 34.11 -14.45 -23.15
C TRP A 83 33.12 -14.89 -22.06
N LEU A 84 33.60 -15.49 -20.96
CA LEU A 84 32.78 -15.87 -19.81
C LEU A 84 32.45 -14.69 -18.89
N GLU A 85 33.26 -13.63 -18.88
CA GLU A 85 33.01 -12.41 -18.11
C GLU A 85 31.89 -11.56 -18.71
N LEU A 86 31.65 -11.68 -20.03
CA LEU A 86 30.57 -10.96 -20.71
C LEU A 86 29.19 -11.32 -20.15
N PRO A 87 28.77 -12.60 -20.03
CA PRO A 87 27.54 -12.98 -19.33
C PRO A 87 27.45 -12.45 -17.90
N VAL A 88 28.56 -12.49 -17.13
CA VAL A 88 28.59 -12.00 -15.74
C VAL A 88 28.29 -10.50 -15.70
N GLN A 89 28.95 -9.71 -16.56
CA GLN A 89 28.72 -8.28 -16.68
C GLN A 89 27.28 -7.95 -17.07
N VAL A 90 26.74 -8.64 -18.08
CA VAL A 90 25.38 -8.41 -18.58
C VAL A 90 24.36 -8.78 -17.52
N THR A 91 24.50 -9.93 -16.86
CA THR A 91 23.57 -10.36 -15.81
C THR A 91 23.60 -9.42 -14.60
N ALA A 92 24.79 -9.02 -14.14
CA ALA A 92 24.92 -8.07 -13.02
C ALA A 92 24.33 -6.70 -13.37
N SER A 93 24.60 -6.19 -14.58
CA SER A 93 24.01 -4.93 -15.05
C SER A 93 22.49 -5.04 -15.17
N ALA A 94 21.98 -6.12 -15.78
CA ALA A 94 20.55 -6.36 -15.96
C ALA A 94 19.80 -6.41 -14.63
N PHE A 95 20.40 -7.05 -13.61
CA PHE A 95 19.83 -7.11 -12.27
C PHE A 95 19.72 -5.72 -11.63
N ILE A 96 20.77 -4.89 -11.71
CA ILE A 96 20.75 -3.53 -11.16
C ILE A 96 19.77 -2.65 -11.94
N ILE A 97 19.76 -2.73 -13.28
CA ILE A 97 18.79 -2.02 -14.12
C ILE A 97 17.36 -2.42 -13.75
N PHE A 98 17.10 -3.71 -13.56
CA PHE A 98 15.80 -4.22 -13.11
C PHE A 98 15.39 -3.63 -11.76
N LEU A 99 16.29 -3.57 -10.78
CA LEU A 99 16.04 -2.93 -9.48
C LEU A 99 15.73 -1.44 -9.62
N CYS A 100 16.44 -0.71 -10.48
CA CYS A 100 16.14 0.70 -10.75
C CYS A 100 14.75 0.86 -11.34
N PHE A 101 14.39 0.08 -12.39
CA PHE A 101 13.05 0.10 -12.97
C PHE A 101 11.98 -0.22 -11.95
N TYR A 102 12.21 -1.21 -11.09
CA TYR A 102 11.31 -1.60 -10.01
C TYR A 102 11.06 -0.42 -9.04
N VAL A 103 12.13 0.22 -8.56
CA VAL A 103 12.04 1.36 -7.63
C VAL A 103 11.37 2.57 -8.28
N PHE A 104 11.77 2.94 -9.51
CA PHE A 104 11.17 4.07 -10.23
C PHE A 104 9.71 3.82 -10.61
N PHE A 105 9.36 2.58 -10.94
CA PHE A 105 7.96 2.23 -11.16
C PHE A 105 7.15 2.51 -9.90
N TYR A 106 7.56 1.99 -8.75
CA TYR A 106 6.79 2.16 -7.53
C TYR A 106 6.71 3.62 -7.08
N THR A 107 7.82 4.35 -7.14
CA THR A 107 7.92 5.72 -6.63
C THR A 107 7.39 6.78 -7.60
N SER A 108 7.56 6.60 -8.90
CA SER A 108 7.36 7.67 -9.90
C SER A 108 6.11 7.48 -10.76
N SER A 109 5.55 6.27 -10.84
CA SER A 109 4.33 6.05 -11.65
C SER A 109 3.02 6.38 -10.93
N ASN A 110 3.10 6.83 -9.66
CA ASN A 110 1.94 7.17 -8.81
C ASN A 110 0.86 6.06 -8.83
N VAL A 111 1.32 4.81 -8.89
CA VAL A 111 0.47 3.60 -8.90
C VAL A 111 -0.16 3.32 -7.55
N GLN A 112 0.34 3.91 -6.47
CA GLN A 112 -0.27 3.74 -5.16
C GLN A 112 -1.48 4.66 -5.01
N ASP A 113 -2.52 4.11 -4.39
CA ASP A 113 -3.71 4.84 -4.00
C ASP A 113 -4.30 4.24 -2.73
N THR A 114 -5.21 4.96 -2.09
CA THR A 114 -5.88 4.51 -0.86
C THR A 114 -7.35 4.20 -1.13
N GLU A 115 -7.85 3.12 -0.54
CA GLU A 115 -9.28 2.79 -0.45
C GLU A 115 -9.73 2.86 1.00
N ILE A 116 -11.02 3.04 1.24
CA ILE A 116 -11.58 3.06 2.59
C ILE A 116 -12.34 1.76 2.83
N TRP A 117 -11.95 1.00 3.84
CA TRP A 117 -12.65 -0.18 4.31
C TRP A 117 -13.56 0.19 5.46
N ASN A 118 -14.81 -0.23 5.35
CA ASN A 118 -15.83 0.09 6.32
C ASN A 118 -16.17 -1.15 7.14
N GLY A 119 -16.46 -0.92 8.41
CA GLY A 119 -16.81 -1.96 9.36
C GLY A 119 -17.38 -1.33 10.61
N HIS A 120 -17.34 -2.06 11.72
CA HIS A 120 -17.69 -1.52 13.02
C HIS A 120 -16.69 -1.98 14.08
N VAL A 121 -16.68 -1.31 15.23
CA VAL A 121 -15.91 -1.76 16.38
C VAL A 121 -16.47 -3.08 16.88
N GLY A 122 -15.61 -4.09 16.98
CA GLY A 122 -15.94 -5.36 17.63
C GLY A 122 -15.56 -5.36 19.11
N LEU A 123 -14.42 -4.75 19.43
CA LEU A 123 -13.78 -4.80 20.75
C LEU A 123 -12.86 -3.59 20.93
N ALA A 124 -12.78 -3.04 22.14
CA ALA A 124 -11.70 -2.16 22.59
C ALA A 124 -10.91 -2.85 23.71
N GLU A 125 -9.59 -2.75 23.66
CA GLU A 125 -8.64 -3.42 24.54
C GLU A 125 -7.66 -2.43 25.17
N TYR A 126 -7.35 -2.67 26.44
CA TYR A 126 -6.33 -1.99 27.22
C TYR A 126 -5.37 -3.03 27.81
N GLY A 127 -4.07 -2.85 27.60
CA GLY A 127 -3.02 -3.60 28.28
C GLY A 127 -2.27 -2.71 29.27
N GLU A 128 -2.14 -3.18 30.51
CA GLU A 128 -1.31 -2.53 31.53
C GLU A 128 0.17 -2.58 31.17
N LYS A 129 0.91 -1.61 31.72
CA LYS A 129 2.38 -1.64 31.71
C LYS A 129 2.89 -2.90 32.41
N TRP A 130 3.93 -3.51 31.86
CA TRP A 130 4.69 -4.55 32.55
C TRP A 130 6.16 -4.55 32.11
N THR A 131 7.03 -5.17 32.89
CA THR A 131 8.45 -5.30 32.56
C THR A 131 8.82 -6.78 32.50
N GLU A 132 9.31 -7.24 31.37
CA GLU A 132 9.76 -8.63 31.19
C GLU A 132 11.20 -8.79 31.67
N GLU A 133 11.44 -9.73 32.58
CA GLU A 133 12.78 -10.19 32.92
C GLU A 133 13.16 -11.37 32.02
N TYR A 134 14.34 -11.32 31.41
CA TYR A 134 14.86 -12.40 30.56
C TYR A 134 16.38 -12.52 30.67
N ASP A 135 16.89 -13.73 30.48
CA ASP A 135 18.33 -13.98 30.44
C ASP A 135 18.92 -13.48 29.12
N CYS A 136 19.87 -12.55 29.21
CA CYS A 136 20.64 -12.10 28.08
C CYS A 136 22.11 -12.48 28.26
N SER A 137 22.81 -12.69 27.15
CA SER A 137 24.24 -12.94 27.18
C SER A 137 24.97 -12.03 26.22
N TYR A 138 26.17 -11.62 26.62
CA TYR A 138 27.09 -10.89 25.77
C TYR A 138 28.47 -11.52 25.86
N GLU A 139 29.24 -11.43 24.78
CA GLU A 139 30.62 -11.86 24.78
C GLU A 139 31.50 -10.77 25.40
N SER A 140 32.11 -11.09 26.54
CA SER A 140 33.17 -10.27 27.12
C SER A 140 34.50 -10.86 26.69
N CYS A 141 35.28 -10.11 25.91
CA CYS A 141 36.59 -10.53 25.45
C CYS A 141 37.68 -9.72 26.14
N SER A 142 38.75 -10.39 26.59
CA SER A 142 39.95 -9.76 27.13
C SER A 142 41.19 -10.20 26.33
N GLY A 143 42.20 -9.34 26.25
CA GLY A 143 43.40 -9.53 25.42
C GLY A 143 43.29 -8.96 24.00
N SER A 144 44.36 -9.06 23.22
CA SER A 144 44.45 -8.59 21.82
C SER A 144 45.30 -9.55 20.98
N GLY A 145 44.96 -9.73 19.71
CA GLY A 145 45.67 -10.66 18.82
C GLY A 145 45.38 -12.12 19.20
N ASP A 146 46.43 -12.95 19.22
CA ASP A 146 46.32 -14.39 19.47
C ASP A 146 46.00 -14.74 20.94
N ASP A 147 46.17 -13.79 21.87
CA ASP A 147 45.85 -13.95 23.29
C ASP A 147 44.40 -13.53 23.64
N ARG A 148 43.57 -13.20 22.63
CA ARG A 148 42.17 -12.80 22.86
C ARG A 148 41.36 -14.00 23.35
N THR A 149 40.87 -13.91 24.58
CA THR A 149 39.97 -14.90 25.18
C THR A 149 38.60 -14.27 25.35
N CYS A 150 37.56 -14.90 24.78
CA CYS A 150 36.17 -14.46 24.91
C CYS A 150 35.41 -15.41 25.85
N THR A 151 34.58 -14.84 26.72
CA THR A 151 33.70 -15.59 27.61
C THR A 151 32.29 -15.04 27.50
N THR A 152 31.32 -15.92 27.33
CA THR A 152 29.91 -15.56 27.35
C THR A 152 29.50 -15.28 28.79
N VAL A 153 29.14 -14.03 29.07
CA VAL A 153 28.62 -13.62 30.37
C VAL A 153 27.11 -13.59 30.27
N HIS A 154 26.44 -14.33 31.16
CA HIS A 154 25.00 -14.27 31.32
C HIS A 154 24.66 -13.20 32.36
N GLN A 155 23.67 -12.37 32.07
CA GLN A 155 23.12 -11.39 33.00
C GLN A 155 21.60 -11.31 32.82
N THR A 156 20.93 -10.84 33.85
CA THR A 156 19.51 -10.52 33.79
C THR A 156 19.30 -9.23 33.00
N CYS A 157 18.48 -9.29 31.95
CA CYS A 157 18.01 -8.13 31.20
C CYS A 157 16.53 -7.87 31.46
N TYR A 158 16.11 -6.64 31.19
CA TYR A 158 14.73 -6.19 31.35
C TYR A 158 14.24 -5.54 30.07
N THR A 159 13.05 -5.91 29.60
CA THR A 159 12.33 -5.22 28.52
C THR A 159 11.10 -4.53 29.10
N ASP A 160 11.01 -3.21 28.93
CA ASP A 160 9.85 -2.44 29.37
C ASP A 160 8.75 -2.45 28.30
N HIS A 161 7.55 -2.88 28.67
CA HIS A 161 6.37 -2.88 27.81
C HIS A 161 5.41 -1.78 28.27
N PRO A 162 5.28 -0.67 27.53
CA PRO A 162 4.40 0.43 27.91
C PRO A 162 2.92 0.01 27.85
N PRO A 163 2.02 0.71 28.57
CA PRO A 163 0.59 0.46 28.43
C PRO A 163 0.14 0.78 27.01
N TYR A 164 -0.83 0.01 26.51
CA TYR A 164 -1.38 0.22 25.18
C TYR A 164 -2.89 0.19 25.19
N TRP A 165 -3.48 0.89 24.23
CA TRP A 165 -4.90 0.86 23.95
C TRP A 165 -5.10 0.58 22.48
N LYS A 166 -6.00 -0.33 22.14
CA LYS A 166 -6.34 -0.63 20.76
C LYS A 166 -7.83 -0.95 20.58
N ILE A 167 -8.29 -0.80 19.35
CA ILE A 167 -9.62 -1.16 18.89
C ILE A 167 -9.45 -2.28 17.87
N LEU A 168 -10.27 -3.32 17.95
CA LEU A 168 -10.37 -4.38 16.97
C LEU A 168 -11.69 -4.22 16.19
N THR A 169 -11.58 -4.05 14.87
CA THR A 169 -12.75 -3.86 14.00
C THR A 169 -13.35 -5.21 13.54
N SER A 170 -14.55 -5.16 12.96
CA SER A 170 -15.20 -6.30 12.32
C SER A 170 -14.43 -6.86 11.12
N ASN A 171 -13.50 -6.08 10.56
CA ASN A 171 -12.62 -6.49 9.47
C ASN A 171 -11.34 -7.17 9.98
N GLY A 172 -11.13 -7.24 11.31
CA GLY A 172 -9.91 -7.76 11.93
C GLY A 172 -8.76 -6.76 11.97
N GLU A 173 -9.03 -5.47 11.82
CA GLU A 173 -8.00 -4.42 11.88
C GLU A 173 -7.75 -4.02 13.34
N GLU A 174 -6.48 -3.85 13.69
CA GLU A 174 -6.08 -3.29 14.99
C GLU A 174 -5.72 -1.82 14.84
N VAL A 175 -6.39 -0.97 15.64
CA VAL A 175 -6.24 0.48 15.60
C VAL A 175 -5.74 0.95 16.95
N SER A 176 -4.54 1.52 17.00
CA SER A 176 -4.05 2.13 18.24
C SER A 176 -4.96 3.30 18.64
N THR A 177 -5.24 3.41 19.94
CA THR A 177 -6.07 4.48 20.50
C THR A 177 -5.47 5.00 21.80
N SER A 178 -6.19 5.89 22.49
CA SER A 178 -5.76 6.53 23.73
C SER A 178 -6.62 6.11 24.93
N SER A 179 -6.07 6.30 26.14
CA SER A 179 -6.78 6.03 27.39
C SER A 179 -8.15 6.73 27.49
N PRO A 180 -8.31 8.02 27.14
CA PRO A 180 -9.62 8.67 27.15
C PRO A 180 -10.62 8.04 26.19
N VAL A 181 -10.18 7.57 25.02
CA VAL A 181 -11.05 6.91 24.04
C VAL A 181 -11.46 5.52 24.54
N TYR A 182 -10.54 4.75 25.12
CA TYR A 182 -10.88 3.47 25.75
C TYR A 182 -11.93 3.63 26.86
N ALA A 183 -11.78 4.63 27.74
CA ALA A 183 -12.75 4.91 28.79
C ALA A 183 -14.16 5.22 28.24
N LYS A 184 -14.25 5.87 27.07
CA LYS A 184 -15.53 6.06 26.39
C LYS A 184 -16.13 4.74 25.93
N TYR A 185 -15.34 3.83 25.36
CA TYR A 185 -15.83 2.49 24.99
C TYR A 185 -16.31 1.70 26.21
N VAL A 186 -15.58 1.75 27.32
CA VAL A 186 -16.00 1.10 28.57
C VAL A 186 -17.35 1.63 29.03
N SER A 187 -17.50 2.97 29.05
CA SER A 187 -18.78 3.61 29.40
C SER A 187 -19.89 3.33 28.39
N PHE A 188 -19.57 3.22 27.10
CA PHE A 188 -20.55 3.10 26.03
C PHE A 188 -21.05 1.66 25.88
N PHE A 189 -20.16 0.67 25.94
CA PHE A 189 -20.49 -0.75 25.87
C PHE A 189 -20.93 -1.33 27.21
N ASP A 190 -20.46 -0.77 28.34
CA ASP A 190 -20.87 -1.13 29.71
C ASP A 190 -20.68 -2.62 30.02
N ASN A 191 -19.51 -3.17 29.66
CA ASN A 191 -19.23 -4.60 29.79
C ASN A 191 -17.74 -4.95 29.86
N GLU A 192 -16.93 -4.10 30.48
CA GLU A 192 -15.51 -4.36 30.65
C GLU A 192 -15.27 -5.68 31.40
N ILE A 193 -14.42 -6.52 30.82
CA ILE A 193 -13.98 -7.79 31.39
C ILE A 193 -12.46 -7.84 31.40
N LYS A 194 -11.91 -8.41 32.47
CA LYS A 194 -10.49 -8.75 32.53
C LYS A 194 -10.28 -10.08 31.81
N THR A 195 -9.44 -10.11 30.78
CA THR A 195 -9.22 -11.29 29.92
C THR A 195 -7.85 -11.93 30.10
N GLY A 196 -6.84 -11.15 30.46
CA GLY A 196 -5.49 -11.66 30.74
C GLY A 196 -5.34 -12.08 32.20
N ASN A 197 -4.88 -13.32 32.43
CA ASN A 197 -4.10 -13.59 33.63
C ASN A 197 -2.83 -12.77 33.48
N GLY A 198 -2.47 -12.03 34.52
CA GLY A 198 -1.22 -11.29 34.48
C GLY A 198 -0.05 -12.24 34.22
N HIS A 199 1.12 -11.71 33.88
CA HIS A 199 2.36 -12.45 33.73
C HIS A 199 2.82 -13.01 35.10
N SER A 200 2.02 -13.91 35.69
CA SER A 200 2.11 -14.38 37.08
C SER A 200 3.35 -15.22 37.35
N ASP A 201 3.93 -15.78 36.29
CA ASP A 201 5.07 -16.69 36.35
C ASP A 201 6.38 -16.00 35.92
N GLN A 202 6.38 -14.67 35.81
CA GLN A 202 7.56 -13.87 35.47
C GLN A 202 7.88 -12.89 36.62
N SER A 203 9.16 -12.63 36.89
CA SER A 203 9.65 -11.65 37.88
C SER A 203 9.48 -10.19 37.42
N SER A 204 8.31 -9.92 36.85
CA SER A 204 7.94 -8.65 36.25
C SER A 204 7.52 -7.62 37.30
N VAL A 205 7.78 -6.34 37.02
CA VAL A 205 7.15 -5.22 37.74
C VAL A 205 5.88 -4.84 36.99
N GLY A 206 4.73 -5.12 37.61
CA GLY A 206 3.40 -4.91 37.02
C GLY A 206 2.81 -6.20 36.46
N ASP A 207 1.49 -6.40 36.65
CA ASP A 207 0.86 -7.67 36.30
C ASP A 207 0.62 -7.82 34.78
N GLY A 208 0.71 -6.74 33.99
CA GLY A 208 0.45 -6.79 32.54
C GLY A 208 -0.96 -7.26 32.21
N LYS A 209 -1.97 -6.91 33.03
CA LYS A 209 -3.34 -7.36 32.82
C LYS A 209 -3.91 -6.74 31.55
N THR A 210 -4.72 -7.53 30.86
CA THR A 210 -5.50 -7.07 29.71
C THR A 210 -6.97 -6.95 30.09
N PHE A 211 -7.57 -5.82 29.72
CA PHE A 211 -8.97 -5.48 29.89
C PHE A 211 -9.61 -5.27 28.52
N GLN A 212 -10.83 -5.76 28.37
CA GLN A 212 -11.55 -5.74 27.10
C GLN A 212 -12.99 -5.32 27.31
N THR A 213 -13.53 -4.50 26.40
CA THR A 213 -14.95 -4.19 26.32
C THR A 213 -15.44 -4.45 24.89
N ARG A 214 -16.57 -5.15 24.76
CA ARG A 214 -16.98 -5.77 23.49
C ARG A 214 -18.33 -5.28 23.02
N TYR A 215 -18.49 -5.07 21.73
CA TYR A 215 -19.81 -4.84 21.14
C TYR A 215 -20.65 -6.13 21.21
N LYS A 216 -21.84 -6.08 21.80
CA LYS A 216 -22.72 -7.25 22.01
C LYS A 216 -23.89 -7.35 21.03
N GLY A 217 -23.98 -6.44 20.06
CA GLY A 217 -25.01 -6.47 19.02
C GLY A 217 -26.16 -5.48 19.24
N GLU A 218 -26.12 -4.62 20.27
CA GLU A 218 -27.16 -3.62 20.50
C GLU A 218 -27.10 -2.48 19.48
N LYS A 219 -28.20 -2.18 18.78
CA LYS A 219 -28.24 -1.17 17.71
C LYS A 219 -27.78 0.21 18.19
N GLU A 220 -28.15 0.59 19.41
CA GLU A 220 -27.83 1.89 20.02
C GLU A 220 -26.35 2.01 20.40
N LYS A 221 -25.64 0.89 20.51
CA LYS A 221 -24.21 0.81 20.83
C LYS A 221 -23.35 0.50 19.60
N TYR A 222 -23.90 0.64 18.40
CA TYR A 222 -23.16 0.38 17.16
C TYR A 222 -22.19 1.52 16.85
N VAL A 223 -20.91 1.20 16.66
CA VAL A 223 -19.86 2.18 16.35
C VAL A 223 -19.26 1.84 14.99
N PRO A 224 -19.66 2.53 13.90
CA PRO A 224 -19.06 2.39 12.58
C PRO A 224 -17.57 2.76 12.58
N THR A 225 -16.80 2.16 11.68
CA THR A 225 -15.36 2.38 11.51
C THR A 225 -15.02 2.52 10.03
N ALA A 226 -14.08 3.41 9.72
CA ALA A 226 -13.46 3.56 8.41
C ALA A 226 -11.94 3.43 8.53
N HIS A 227 -11.32 2.65 7.64
CA HIS A 227 -9.86 2.44 7.60
C HIS A 227 -9.28 2.61 6.20
N GLU A 228 -8.17 3.33 6.10
CA GLU A 228 -7.47 3.51 4.81
C GLU A 228 -6.54 2.33 4.52
N HIS A 229 -6.74 1.69 3.37
CA HIS A 229 -5.88 0.63 2.85
C HIS A 229 -5.18 1.07 1.58
N SER A 230 -3.88 0.81 1.48
CA SER A 230 -3.13 1.08 0.25
C SER A 230 -3.34 -0.02 -0.78
N PHE A 231 -3.57 0.36 -2.03
CA PHE A 231 -3.66 -0.56 -3.15
C PHE A 231 -2.95 -0.01 -4.40
N VAL A 232 -2.73 -0.89 -5.37
CA VAL A 232 -2.16 -0.52 -6.67
C VAL A 232 -3.30 -0.12 -7.62
N ASN A 233 -3.36 1.15 -7.98
CA ASN A 233 -4.32 1.75 -8.90
C ASN A 233 -3.75 1.88 -10.32
N TYR A 234 -4.07 0.91 -11.18
CA TYR A 234 -3.65 0.93 -12.58
C TYR A 234 -4.34 2.02 -13.41
N MET A 235 -5.54 2.45 -13.01
CA MET A 235 -6.28 3.51 -13.70
C MET A 235 -5.55 4.84 -13.58
N LYS A 236 -5.11 5.16 -12.36
CA LYS A 236 -4.33 6.35 -12.05
C LYS A 236 -2.98 6.37 -12.74
N ALA A 237 -2.37 5.21 -12.97
CA ALA A 237 -1.06 5.12 -13.61
C ALA A 237 -1.12 5.09 -15.15
N SER A 238 -2.23 4.62 -15.72
CA SER A 238 -2.38 4.49 -17.17
C SER A 238 -2.50 5.85 -17.86
N SER A 239 -1.62 6.08 -18.84
CA SER A 239 -1.60 7.30 -19.65
C SER A 239 -2.84 7.48 -20.53
N SER A 240 -3.54 6.40 -20.91
CA SER A 240 -4.73 6.46 -21.76
C SER A 240 -5.96 7.00 -21.02
N ILE A 241 -6.06 6.76 -19.72
CA ILE A 241 -7.16 7.23 -18.87
C ILE A 241 -6.92 8.69 -18.45
N LYS A 242 -5.67 9.05 -18.12
CA LYS A 242 -5.28 10.44 -17.81
C LYS A 242 -5.63 11.45 -18.92
N LYS A 243 -5.77 11.00 -20.18
CA LYS A 243 -6.09 11.88 -21.31
C LYS A 243 -7.57 12.29 -21.38
N ARG A 244 -8.45 11.69 -20.56
CA ARG A 244 -9.82 12.17 -20.37
C ARG A 244 -9.83 13.27 -19.29
N LEU A 245 -9.16 14.38 -19.57
CA LEU A 245 -9.25 15.57 -18.72
C LEU A 245 -10.63 16.18 -18.97
N GLY A 246 -11.44 16.27 -17.92
CA GLY A 246 -12.66 17.07 -17.92
C GLY A 246 -12.30 18.55 -18.07
N ASN A 247 -13.30 19.37 -18.36
CA ASN A 247 -13.11 20.81 -18.31
C ASN A 247 -13.20 21.24 -16.83
N MET A 248 -12.13 21.08 -16.04
CA MET A 248 -12.11 21.58 -14.65
C MET A 248 -12.36 23.09 -14.55
N ASN A 249 -12.08 23.81 -15.64
CA ASN A 249 -12.25 25.26 -15.71
C ASN A 249 -13.69 25.67 -15.38
N GLY A 250 -13.86 26.39 -14.26
CA GLY A 250 -15.14 26.91 -13.80
C GLY A 250 -15.76 26.10 -12.66
N TYR A 251 -15.20 24.92 -12.33
CA TYR A 251 -15.69 24.05 -11.26
C TYR A 251 -14.80 24.01 -10.02
N GLU A 252 -13.64 24.66 -10.03
CA GLU A 252 -12.62 24.56 -8.98
C GLU A 252 -13.17 24.94 -7.59
N LYS A 253 -14.06 25.93 -7.55
CA LYS A 253 -14.72 26.37 -6.31
C LYS A 253 -15.69 25.35 -5.71
N PHE A 254 -16.11 24.35 -6.47
CA PHE A 254 -17.05 23.32 -6.03
C PHE A 254 -16.33 22.04 -5.60
N ILE A 255 -15.08 21.83 -6.04
CA ILE A 255 -14.31 20.62 -5.80
C ILE A 255 -13.66 20.69 -4.43
N VAL A 256 -13.96 19.73 -3.56
CA VAL A 256 -13.26 19.55 -2.28
C VAL A 256 -12.25 18.40 -2.37
N PRO A 257 -11.21 18.40 -1.50
CA PRO A 257 -10.34 17.25 -1.35
C PRO A 257 -11.12 15.99 -0.99
N TYR A 258 -10.66 14.84 -1.49
CA TYR A 258 -11.22 13.54 -1.13
C TYR A 258 -11.18 13.35 0.41
N PRO A 259 -12.28 12.89 1.05
CA PRO A 259 -12.36 12.77 2.50
C PRO A 259 -11.37 11.71 3.01
N ARG A 260 -10.78 11.96 4.18
CA ARG A 260 -9.83 11.06 4.84
C ARG A 260 -10.36 10.65 6.19
N VAL A 261 -9.93 9.48 6.65
CA VAL A 261 -10.20 9.03 8.02
C VAL A 261 -9.53 10.00 8.99
N TYR A 262 -10.25 10.38 10.04
CA TYR A 262 -9.77 11.33 11.04
C TYR A 262 -10.00 10.83 12.47
N GLU A 263 -9.27 11.44 13.40
CA GLU A 263 -9.44 11.22 14.82
C GLU A 263 -10.63 12.02 15.36
N GLY A 264 -11.70 11.30 15.68
CA GLY A 264 -12.92 11.87 16.22
C GLY A 264 -13.16 11.49 17.68
N THR A 265 -14.44 11.42 18.05
CA THR A 265 -14.86 11.15 19.42
C THR A 265 -14.54 9.72 19.86
N MET A 266 -14.60 8.77 18.93
CA MET A 266 -14.36 7.35 19.15
C MET A 266 -12.96 6.91 18.67
N GLY A 267 -12.06 7.87 18.37
CA GLY A 267 -10.70 7.62 17.92
C GLY A 267 -10.51 7.80 16.42
N ASN A 268 -9.40 7.28 15.89
CA ASN A 268 -9.00 7.43 14.48
C ASN A 268 -9.69 6.42 13.56
N ILE A 269 -11.02 6.51 13.50
CA ILE A 269 -11.91 5.59 12.78
C ILE A 269 -13.09 6.30 12.09
N GLU A 270 -13.18 7.64 12.17
CA GLU A 270 -14.33 8.42 11.69
C GLU A 270 -14.06 8.97 10.28
N LEU A 271 -15.11 9.12 9.46
CA LEU A 271 -15.03 9.62 8.08
C LEU A 271 -16.28 10.44 7.75
N ASN A 272 -16.10 11.65 7.23
CA ASN A 272 -17.21 12.45 6.72
C ASN A 272 -17.61 11.95 5.31
N ARG A 273 -18.79 11.35 5.21
CA ARG A 273 -19.39 10.82 3.99
C ARG A 273 -20.27 11.82 3.27
N VAL A 274 -20.85 12.76 3.99
CA VAL A 274 -21.66 13.83 3.42
C VAL A 274 -20.79 15.06 3.16
N ILE A 275 -20.67 15.40 1.89
CA ILE A 275 -19.90 16.54 1.41
C ILE A 275 -20.89 17.58 0.87
N VAL A 276 -20.87 18.78 1.43
CA VAL A 276 -21.70 19.90 0.98
C VAL A 276 -20.80 20.99 0.42
N SER A 277 -21.02 21.39 -0.82
CA SER A 277 -20.19 22.37 -1.52
C SER A 277 -21.01 23.43 -2.23
N ASN A 278 -20.81 24.70 -1.87
CA ASN A 278 -21.52 25.88 -2.40
C ASN A 278 -23.06 25.79 -2.35
N VAL A 279 -23.62 25.11 -1.35
CA VAL A 279 -25.06 25.09 -1.06
C VAL A 279 -25.28 25.52 0.38
N GLN A 280 -26.25 26.39 0.62
CA GLN A 280 -26.75 26.65 1.96
C GLN A 280 -27.75 25.55 2.32
N VAL A 281 -27.45 24.79 3.38
CA VAL A 281 -28.33 23.77 3.93
C VAL A 281 -28.98 24.35 5.17
N ASP A 282 -30.27 24.64 5.09
CA ASP A 282 -31.02 25.29 6.17
C ASP A 282 -31.19 24.37 7.39
N ASP A 283 -31.28 23.06 7.15
CA ASP A 283 -31.29 22.05 8.20
C ASP A 283 -29.85 21.67 8.61
N LYS A 284 -29.35 22.33 9.66
CA LYS A 284 -28.01 22.07 10.21
C LYS A 284 -27.81 20.62 10.68
N ALA A 285 -28.88 19.89 10.99
CA ALA A 285 -28.79 18.50 11.43
C ALA A 285 -28.77 17.52 10.24
N TRP A 286 -29.35 17.90 9.09
CA TRP A 286 -29.47 17.02 7.91
C TRP A 286 -28.15 16.35 7.54
N ALA A 287 -27.09 17.14 7.34
CA ALA A 287 -25.81 16.59 6.88
C ALA A 287 -25.24 15.59 7.89
N LYS A 288 -25.29 15.93 9.19
CA LYS A 288 -24.78 15.08 10.28
C LYS A 288 -25.59 13.79 10.42
N ASP A 289 -26.91 13.88 10.35
CA ASP A 289 -27.79 12.73 10.50
C ASP A 289 -27.68 11.78 9.31
N VAL A 290 -27.63 12.31 8.08
CA VAL A 290 -27.40 11.49 6.87
C VAL A 290 -26.02 10.85 6.93
N ASP A 291 -25.00 11.58 7.38
CA ASP A 291 -23.64 11.06 7.57
C ASP A 291 -23.62 9.86 8.55
N THR A 292 -24.23 10.02 9.73
CA THR A 292 -24.36 8.93 10.72
C THR A 292 -25.13 7.73 10.18
N GLN A 293 -26.22 7.98 9.42
CA GLN A 293 -26.98 6.88 8.82
C GLN A 293 -26.19 6.17 7.72
N LEU A 294 -25.42 6.89 6.91
CA LEU A 294 -24.55 6.33 5.88
C LEU A 294 -23.39 5.54 6.48
N ASP A 295 -22.83 5.98 7.60
CA ASP A 295 -21.81 5.23 8.34
C ASP A 295 -22.32 3.84 8.74
N VAL A 296 -23.55 3.76 9.26
CA VAL A 296 -24.18 2.48 9.60
C VAL A 296 -24.38 1.61 8.35
N VAL A 297 -24.83 2.20 7.23
CA VAL A 297 -25.01 1.45 5.98
C VAL A 297 -23.66 0.96 5.44
N ALA A 298 -22.65 1.82 5.41
CA ALA A 298 -21.30 1.49 4.94
C ALA A 298 -20.65 0.42 5.81
N ALA A 299 -20.81 0.47 7.13
CA ALA A 299 -20.33 -0.54 8.05
C ALA A 299 -20.97 -1.92 7.82
N ASN A 300 -22.29 -1.97 7.61
CA ASN A 300 -23.03 -3.21 7.37
C ASN A 300 -22.66 -3.90 6.04
N TYR A 301 -22.41 -3.12 4.99
CA TYR A 301 -22.05 -3.65 3.67
C TYR A 301 -20.55 -3.62 3.38
N GLY A 302 -19.74 -3.03 4.26
CA GLY A 302 -18.29 -2.86 4.10
C GLY A 302 -17.57 -4.19 4.02
N VAL A 303 -17.84 -5.13 4.93
CA VAL A 303 -17.22 -6.47 4.90
C VAL A 303 -17.69 -7.28 3.67
N SER A 304 -18.99 -7.29 3.41
CA SER A 304 -19.59 -8.20 2.43
C SER A 304 -19.41 -7.74 0.98
N LYS A 305 -19.41 -6.41 0.76
CA LYS A 305 -19.31 -5.80 -0.58
C LYS A 305 -18.03 -5.00 -0.80
N GLU A 306 -17.20 -4.85 0.23
CA GLU A 306 -15.99 -4.04 0.21
C GLU A 306 -16.25 -2.62 -0.30
N VAL A 307 -17.40 -2.01 0.06
CA VAL A 307 -17.92 -0.74 -0.49
C VAL A 307 -17.70 0.45 0.44
N ASN A 308 -17.45 1.62 -0.15
CA ASN A 308 -17.42 2.91 0.52
C ASN A 308 -18.49 3.86 -0.04
N LEU A 309 -19.30 4.44 0.84
CA LEU A 309 -20.42 5.29 0.45
C LEU A 309 -20.11 6.75 0.75
N LEU A 310 -20.34 7.61 -0.25
CA LEU A 310 -20.21 9.06 -0.13
C LEU A 310 -21.43 9.74 -0.78
N VAL A 311 -21.92 10.81 -0.18
CA VAL A 311 -22.94 11.69 -0.75
C VAL A 311 -22.32 13.06 -0.95
N TYR A 312 -22.37 13.57 -2.17
CA TYR A 312 -21.82 14.86 -2.55
C TYR A 312 -22.94 15.79 -3.02
N LEU A 313 -23.33 16.74 -2.17
CA LEU A 313 -24.29 17.79 -2.47
C LEU A 313 -23.57 19.02 -3.02
N VAL A 314 -23.87 19.41 -4.26
CA VAL A 314 -23.19 20.50 -4.95
C VAL A 314 -24.16 21.59 -5.43
N GLY A 315 -23.74 22.84 -5.28
CA GLY A 315 -24.52 24.04 -5.60
C GLY A 315 -24.50 24.43 -7.07
N THR A 316 -24.81 23.48 -7.94
CA THR A 316 -24.88 23.73 -9.38
C THR A 316 -25.95 22.85 -10.04
N GLU A 317 -26.66 23.41 -11.02
CA GLU A 317 -27.58 22.65 -11.89
C GLU A 317 -26.85 22.00 -13.07
N ASP A 318 -25.58 22.32 -13.29
CA ASP A 318 -24.81 21.76 -14.40
C ASP A 318 -24.25 20.38 -14.04
N GLN A 319 -24.74 19.35 -14.74
CA GLN A 319 -24.27 17.97 -14.64
C GLN A 319 -22.81 17.79 -15.09
N GLY A 320 -22.24 18.76 -15.83
CA GLY A 320 -20.84 18.78 -16.24
C GLY A 320 -19.86 18.75 -15.06
N PHE A 321 -20.31 19.11 -13.86
CA PHE A 321 -19.52 18.96 -12.62
C PHE A 321 -19.05 17.53 -12.39
N LEU A 322 -19.82 16.51 -12.80
CA LEU A 322 -19.42 15.10 -12.67
C LEU A 322 -18.04 14.85 -13.28
N HIS A 323 -17.80 15.35 -14.48
CA HIS A 323 -16.52 15.16 -15.18
C HIS A 323 -15.36 15.91 -14.51
N ALA A 324 -15.64 17.08 -13.93
CA ALA A 324 -14.65 17.82 -13.16
C ALA A 324 -14.27 17.07 -11.87
N LEU A 325 -15.25 16.44 -11.20
CA LEU A 325 -14.99 15.60 -10.02
C LEU A 325 -14.27 14.31 -10.40
N GLU A 326 -14.65 13.65 -11.51
CA GLU A 326 -13.94 12.49 -12.06
C GLU A 326 -12.47 12.82 -12.35
N GLU A 327 -12.16 14.01 -12.84
CA GLU A 327 -10.76 14.41 -13.02
C GLU A 327 -10.06 14.63 -11.68
N ALA A 328 -10.66 15.43 -10.79
CA ALA A 328 -10.06 15.78 -9.51
C ALA A 328 -9.82 14.57 -8.59
N TRP A 329 -10.73 13.61 -8.60
CA TRP A 329 -10.67 12.40 -7.78
C TRP A 329 -10.16 11.18 -8.56
N ILE A 330 -9.72 11.37 -9.80
CA ILE A 330 -9.20 10.29 -10.67
C ILE A 330 -10.24 9.15 -10.81
N ASN A 331 -11.49 9.54 -11.03
CA ASN A 331 -12.72 8.74 -11.12
C ASN A 331 -13.13 8.07 -9.80
N GLY A 332 -12.70 8.63 -8.66
CA GLY A 332 -12.96 8.08 -7.33
C GLY A 332 -12.11 6.85 -7.01
N LYS A 333 -12.24 6.34 -5.78
CA LYS A 333 -11.58 5.10 -5.37
C LYS A 333 -12.33 3.89 -5.90
N LYS A 334 -11.63 2.77 -6.01
CA LYS A 334 -12.16 1.54 -6.64
C LYS A 334 -13.42 0.98 -5.99
N ASN A 335 -13.64 1.30 -4.73
CA ASN A 335 -14.77 0.81 -3.97
C ASN A 335 -15.79 1.89 -3.62
N ASP A 336 -15.61 3.09 -4.15
CA ASP A 336 -16.53 4.18 -3.89
C ASP A 336 -17.82 4.00 -4.67
N VAL A 337 -18.91 4.32 -3.99
CA VAL A 337 -20.18 4.73 -4.58
C VAL A 337 -20.40 6.16 -4.12
N VAL A 338 -20.08 7.10 -5.00
CA VAL A 338 -20.30 8.52 -4.76
C VAL A 338 -21.62 8.91 -5.41
N VAL A 339 -22.58 9.31 -4.59
CA VAL A 339 -23.86 9.85 -5.03
C VAL A 339 -23.71 11.36 -5.14
N LEU A 340 -23.61 11.87 -6.36
CA LEU A 340 -23.56 13.31 -6.63
C LEU A 340 -24.99 13.83 -6.80
N ILE A 341 -25.34 14.86 -6.05
CA ILE A 341 -26.64 15.51 -6.08
C ILE A 341 -26.42 16.99 -6.36
N GLY A 342 -26.91 17.45 -7.51
CA GLY A 342 -26.88 18.86 -7.87
C GLY A 342 -28.16 19.57 -7.47
N THR A 343 -28.00 20.76 -6.88
CA THR A 343 -29.11 21.62 -6.49
C THR A 343 -28.75 23.09 -6.62
N SER A 344 -29.74 23.94 -6.88
CA SER A 344 -29.62 25.39 -6.72
C SER A 344 -29.93 25.84 -5.29
N HIS A 345 -30.87 25.15 -4.65
CA HIS A 345 -31.39 25.49 -3.33
C HIS A 345 -31.79 24.21 -2.61
N PHE A 346 -31.25 23.99 -1.42
CA PHE A 346 -31.72 22.93 -0.54
C PHE A 346 -33.19 23.18 -0.16
N PRO A 347 -34.08 22.15 -0.10
CA PRO A 347 -33.79 20.72 -0.20
C PRO A 347 -34.04 20.08 -1.57
N ASP A 348 -34.25 20.89 -2.62
CA ASP A 348 -34.65 20.40 -3.94
C ASP A 348 -33.53 19.60 -4.63
N ILE A 349 -33.92 18.58 -5.39
CA ILE A 349 -33.01 17.79 -6.24
C ILE A 349 -33.20 18.22 -7.70
N LYS A 350 -32.14 18.73 -8.36
CA LYS A 350 -32.18 19.08 -9.79
C LYS A 350 -31.65 17.95 -10.67
N TRP A 351 -30.58 17.32 -10.24
CA TRP A 351 -30.02 16.15 -10.91
C TRP A 351 -29.27 15.26 -9.94
N VAL A 352 -29.12 13.99 -10.33
CA VAL A 352 -28.35 12.99 -9.58
C VAL A 352 -27.42 12.28 -10.56
N SER A 353 -26.19 11.99 -10.15
CA SER A 353 -25.25 11.13 -10.88
C SER A 353 -24.50 10.23 -9.91
N ILE A 354 -24.12 9.04 -10.39
CA ILE A 354 -23.43 8.04 -9.56
C ILE A 354 -22.05 7.80 -10.14
N MET A 355 -21.01 8.19 -9.38
CA MET A 355 -19.62 7.87 -9.71
C MET A 355 -19.21 6.62 -8.94
N SER A 356 -18.98 5.51 -9.65
CA SER A 356 -18.61 4.23 -9.04
C SER A 356 -17.98 3.25 -10.04
N TRP A 357 -17.03 2.45 -9.55
CA TRP A 357 -16.40 1.35 -10.26
C TRP A 357 -17.13 0.02 -10.01
N THR A 358 -18.37 -0.08 -10.48
CA THR A 358 -19.18 -1.31 -10.44
C THR A 358 -19.25 -1.97 -11.81
N GLU A 359 -19.40 -3.29 -11.85
CA GLU A 359 -19.72 -4.03 -13.08
C GLU A 359 -21.23 -4.02 -13.39
N ALA A 360 -22.06 -3.73 -12.39
CA ALA A 360 -23.50 -3.60 -12.55
C ALA A 360 -23.85 -2.14 -12.89
N GLU A 361 -24.00 -1.81 -14.18
CA GLU A 361 -24.42 -0.47 -14.60
C GLU A 361 -25.89 -0.18 -14.23
N GLU A 362 -26.74 -1.22 -14.19
CA GLU A 362 -28.13 -1.11 -13.73
C GLU A 362 -28.24 -0.57 -12.31
N PHE A 363 -27.30 -0.93 -11.43
CA PHE A 363 -27.22 -0.41 -10.07
C PHE A 363 -27.14 1.12 -10.08
N LYS A 364 -26.28 1.72 -10.93
CA LYS A 364 -26.13 3.18 -11.03
C LYS A 364 -27.42 3.84 -11.52
N ILE A 365 -28.05 3.26 -12.55
CA ILE A 365 -29.28 3.79 -13.15
C ILE A 365 -30.42 3.75 -12.13
N ASN A 366 -30.61 2.62 -11.45
CA ASN A 366 -31.68 2.42 -10.47
C ASN A 366 -31.50 3.35 -9.27
N LEU A 367 -30.30 3.41 -8.70
CA LEU A 367 -30.00 4.29 -7.58
C LEU A 367 -30.22 5.76 -7.95
N ARG A 368 -29.73 6.20 -9.12
CA ARG A 368 -29.93 7.56 -9.63
C ARG A 368 -31.40 7.91 -9.74
N ASN A 369 -32.18 7.08 -10.43
CA ASN A 369 -33.59 7.36 -10.70
C ASN A 369 -34.40 7.41 -9.39
N LYS A 370 -34.18 6.46 -8.48
CA LYS A 370 -34.87 6.45 -7.18
C LYS A 370 -34.58 7.69 -6.34
N ILE A 371 -33.32 8.16 -6.32
CA ILE A 371 -32.97 9.39 -5.58
C ILE A 371 -33.59 10.62 -6.25
N LEU A 372 -33.58 10.68 -7.58
CA LEU A 372 -34.21 11.77 -8.32
C LEU A 372 -35.74 11.84 -8.06
N ASP A 373 -36.39 10.67 -7.92
CA ASP A 373 -37.82 10.56 -7.61
C ASP A 373 -38.18 11.06 -6.20
N LEU A 374 -37.21 11.16 -5.28
CA LEU A 374 -37.44 11.75 -3.96
C LEU A 374 -37.84 13.23 -4.07
N LYS A 375 -37.26 13.96 -5.03
CA LYS A 375 -37.40 15.41 -5.29
C LYS A 375 -36.95 16.34 -4.15
N ASP A 376 -37.01 15.89 -2.92
CA ASP A 376 -36.76 16.64 -1.68
C ASP A 376 -35.89 15.78 -0.73
N LEU A 377 -34.74 16.33 -0.34
CA LEU A 377 -33.74 15.67 0.50
C LEU A 377 -34.10 15.61 1.99
N THR A 378 -35.11 16.36 2.45
CA THR A 378 -35.52 16.39 3.86
C THR A 378 -36.55 15.32 4.22
N LYS A 379 -37.07 14.60 3.22
CA LYS A 379 -38.05 13.53 3.43
C LYS A 379 -37.51 12.46 4.35
N LYS A 380 -38.31 12.11 5.36
CA LYS A 380 -38.04 11.05 6.32
C LYS A 380 -39.06 9.93 6.18
N THR A 381 -38.59 8.71 6.40
CA THR A 381 -39.40 7.51 6.60
C THR A 381 -40.21 7.62 7.90
N GLU A 382 -41.18 6.73 8.10
CA GLU A 382 -41.93 6.62 9.37
C GLU A 382 -41.02 6.38 10.59
N GLY A 383 -39.85 5.77 10.37
CA GLY A 383 -38.83 5.52 11.40
C GLY A 383 -37.92 6.72 11.70
N GLY A 384 -38.14 7.88 11.07
CA GLY A 384 -37.34 9.09 11.26
C GLY A 384 -36.00 9.10 10.51
N GLU A 385 -35.69 8.07 9.73
CA GLU A 385 -34.50 8.02 8.87
C GLU A 385 -34.76 8.79 7.56
N TYR A 386 -33.72 9.39 6.97
CA TYR A 386 -33.89 10.10 5.69
C TYR A 386 -34.12 9.08 4.57
N GLU A 387 -35.09 9.39 3.70
CA GLU A 387 -35.43 8.55 2.54
C GLU A 387 -34.23 8.37 1.61
N LEU A 388 -33.34 9.37 1.50
CA LEU A 388 -32.08 9.28 0.77
C LEU A 388 -31.25 8.09 1.23
N THR A 389 -31.02 7.97 2.55
CA THR A 389 -30.21 6.89 3.12
C THR A 389 -30.92 5.55 2.98
N ASN A 390 -32.25 5.53 3.11
CA ASN A 390 -33.03 4.32 2.93
C ASN A 390 -32.93 3.79 1.48
N VAL A 391 -33.07 4.66 0.48
CA VAL A 391 -32.89 4.29 -0.94
C VAL A 391 -31.49 3.72 -1.20
N ILE A 392 -30.44 4.37 -0.65
CA ILE A 392 -29.07 3.86 -0.77
C ILE A 392 -28.94 2.48 -0.12
N ARG A 393 -29.49 2.29 1.08
CA ARG A 393 -29.47 1.01 1.80
C ARG A 393 -30.18 -0.09 1.02
N GLU A 394 -31.37 0.18 0.49
CA GLU A 394 -32.15 -0.77 -0.30
C GLU A 394 -31.38 -1.23 -1.54
N GLU A 395 -30.82 -0.29 -2.31
CA GLU A 395 -30.03 -0.64 -3.50
C GLU A 395 -28.73 -1.38 -3.14
N MET A 396 -28.10 -1.03 -2.00
CA MET A 396 -26.96 -1.77 -1.46
C MET A 396 -27.32 -3.18 -1.02
N SER A 397 -28.52 -3.40 -0.48
CA SER A 397 -28.96 -4.71 0.02
C SER A 397 -29.17 -5.75 -1.07
N LYS A 398 -29.41 -5.31 -2.32
CA LYS A 398 -29.67 -6.21 -3.44
C LYS A 398 -28.45 -7.09 -3.75
N PRO A 399 -28.64 -8.38 -4.07
CA PRO A 399 -27.54 -9.23 -4.50
C PRO A 399 -27.05 -8.85 -5.91
N ASP A 400 -25.78 -9.15 -6.20
CA ASP A 400 -25.11 -8.78 -7.45
C ASP A 400 -25.84 -9.27 -8.71
N PHE A 401 -26.44 -10.47 -8.66
CA PHE A 401 -27.18 -11.04 -9.79
C PHE A 401 -28.53 -10.39 -10.04
N ASN A 402 -28.99 -9.51 -9.14
CA ASN A 402 -30.28 -8.82 -9.24
C ASN A 402 -30.08 -7.30 -9.33
N GLY A 403 -29.02 -6.88 -10.03
CA GLY A 403 -28.68 -5.48 -10.25
C GLY A 403 -28.14 -4.75 -9.00
N GLY A 404 -27.69 -5.49 -7.98
CA GLY A 404 -27.00 -4.93 -6.83
C GLY A 404 -25.57 -4.49 -7.15
N PHE A 405 -25.00 -3.66 -6.26
CA PHE A 405 -23.60 -3.23 -6.40
C PHE A 405 -22.63 -4.41 -6.46
N LYS A 406 -21.80 -4.45 -7.51
CA LYS A 406 -20.76 -5.45 -7.73
C LYS A 406 -19.42 -4.77 -7.98
N ARG A 407 -18.55 -4.76 -6.97
CA ARG A 407 -17.23 -4.12 -7.04
C ARG A 407 -16.36 -4.68 -8.16
N LYS A 408 -15.78 -3.80 -8.96
CA LYS A 408 -14.78 -4.17 -9.97
C LYS A 408 -13.44 -4.52 -9.33
N ARG A 409 -12.85 -5.67 -9.68
CA ARG A 409 -11.56 -6.08 -9.09
C ARG A 409 -10.40 -5.42 -9.85
N MET A 410 -9.38 -4.97 -9.11
CA MET A 410 -8.16 -4.42 -9.75
C MET A 410 -7.43 -5.42 -10.63
N ARG A 411 -7.60 -6.73 -10.38
CA ARG A 411 -7.04 -7.79 -11.23
C ARG A 411 -7.57 -7.68 -12.67
N ASP A 412 -8.83 -7.31 -12.84
CA ASP A 412 -9.43 -7.22 -14.17
C ASP A 412 -8.90 -6.01 -14.97
N LEU A 413 -8.24 -5.08 -14.29
CA LEU A 413 -7.60 -3.89 -14.85
C LEU A 413 -6.08 -4.07 -15.04
N GLU A 414 -5.55 -5.27 -14.80
CA GLU A 414 -4.11 -5.55 -14.90
C GLU A 414 -3.56 -5.36 -16.32
N TYR A 415 -4.41 -5.48 -17.35
CA TYR A 415 -4.02 -5.18 -18.74
C TYR A 415 -3.52 -3.73 -18.93
N LEU A 416 -3.96 -2.80 -18.08
CA LEU A 416 -3.54 -1.40 -18.12
C LEU A 416 -2.08 -1.19 -17.69
N ILE A 417 -1.45 -2.18 -17.03
CA ILE A 417 -0.03 -2.12 -16.68
C ILE A 417 0.83 -1.88 -17.92
N SER A 418 0.46 -2.47 -19.06
CA SER A 418 1.17 -2.28 -20.33
C SER A 418 1.20 -0.82 -20.81
N GLY A 419 0.25 0.01 -20.38
CA GLY A 419 0.14 1.42 -20.73
C GLY A 419 0.79 2.38 -19.72
N ILE A 420 1.38 1.86 -18.63
CA ILE A 420 2.08 2.67 -17.62
C ILE A 420 3.49 2.97 -18.13
N GLN A 421 3.75 4.24 -18.42
CA GLN A 421 5.05 4.73 -18.84
C GLN A 421 5.73 5.46 -17.69
N LEU A 422 7.03 5.21 -17.50
CA LEU A 422 7.83 6.01 -16.57
C LEU A 422 7.98 7.43 -17.12
N PRO A 423 7.99 8.46 -16.24
CA PRO A 423 8.38 9.80 -16.63
C PRO A 423 9.73 9.79 -17.38
N VAL A 424 9.85 10.64 -18.41
CA VAL A 424 11.05 10.68 -19.28
C VAL A 424 12.34 10.91 -18.47
N TRP A 425 12.28 11.75 -17.44
CA TRP A 425 13.43 12.00 -16.57
C TRP A 425 13.89 10.74 -15.81
N CYS A 426 12.96 9.87 -15.37
CA CYS A 426 13.32 8.60 -14.74
C CYS A 426 14.06 7.71 -15.73
N GLN A 427 13.59 7.67 -16.99
CA GLN A 427 14.21 6.86 -18.04
C GLN A 427 15.64 7.35 -18.34
N ILE A 428 15.85 8.66 -18.41
CA ILE A 428 17.18 9.26 -18.57
C ILE A 428 18.10 8.86 -17.40
N LEU A 429 17.61 9.01 -16.17
CA LEU A 429 18.37 8.66 -14.97
C LEU A 429 18.75 7.17 -14.95
N ILE A 430 17.81 6.29 -15.31
CA ILE A 430 18.06 4.86 -15.42
C ILE A 430 19.15 4.57 -16.45
N VAL A 431 19.13 5.22 -17.62
CA VAL A 431 20.17 5.05 -18.65
C VAL A 431 21.54 5.51 -18.13
N LEU A 432 21.61 6.62 -17.40
CA LEU A 432 22.86 7.12 -16.81
C LEU A 432 23.41 6.16 -15.74
N VAL A 433 22.53 5.65 -14.87
CA VAL A 433 22.89 4.65 -13.86
C VAL A 433 23.36 3.36 -14.53
N ALA A 434 22.63 2.88 -15.55
CA ALA A 434 23.00 1.70 -16.32
C ALA A 434 24.40 1.83 -16.95
N GLY A 435 24.69 2.96 -17.60
CA GLY A 435 26.01 3.23 -18.16
C GLY A 435 27.11 3.26 -17.11
N SER A 436 26.86 3.93 -15.97
CA SER A 436 27.83 4.05 -14.87
C SER A 436 28.12 2.69 -14.23
N VAL A 437 27.08 1.89 -13.99
CA VAL A 437 27.17 0.55 -13.41
C VAL A 437 27.87 -0.41 -14.37
N SER A 438 27.51 -0.42 -15.66
CA SER A 438 28.17 -1.26 -16.66
C SER A 438 29.65 -0.91 -16.82
N TRP A 439 29.99 0.38 -16.79
CA TRP A 439 31.40 0.82 -16.78
C TRP A 439 32.13 0.40 -15.51
N PHE A 440 31.52 0.54 -14.34
CA PHE A 440 32.12 0.16 -13.07
C PHE A 440 32.37 -1.35 -12.96
N ILE A 441 31.36 -2.17 -13.31
CA ILE A 441 31.50 -3.64 -13.35
C ILE A 441 32.59 -4.04 -14.34
N SER A 442 32.60 -3.42 -15.53
CA SER A 442 33.65 -3.62 -16.53
C SER A 442 35.05 -3.35 -15.97
N TYR A 443 35.21 -2.21 -15.29
CA TYR A 443 36.46 -1.81 -14.66
C TYR A 443 36.92 -2.82 -13.61
N LEU A 444 36.01 -3.31 -12.77
CA LEU A 444 36.32 -4.34 -11.77
C LEU A 444 36.78 -5.64 -12.43
N LEU A 445 36.08 -6.11 -13.47
CA LEU A 445 36.42 -7.36 -14.17
C LEU A 445 37.80 -7.28 -14.82
N VAL A 446 38.10 -6.19 -15.53
CA VAL A 446 39.41 -5.99 -16.17
C VAL A 446 40.55 -5.91 -15.15
N ASN A 447 40.31 -5.30 -13.98
CA ASN A 447 41.35 -5.13 -12.96
C ASN A 447 41.52 -6.33 -12.02
N ASN A 448 40.55 -7.24 -11.95
CA ASN A 448 40.61 -8.41 -11.08
C ASN A 448 41.78 -9.36 -11.47
N GLU A 449 42.14 -9.45 -12.75
CA GLU A 449 43.30 -10.25 -13.19
C GLU A 449 44.67 -9.58 -12.99
N TYR A 450 44.74 -8.25 -12.78
CA TYR A 450 46.02 -7.62 -12.40
C TYR A 450 46.53 -8.17 -11.05
N MET A 451 45.61 -8.49 -10.15
CA MET A 451 45.91 -9.13 -8.87
C MET A 451 46.40 -10.57 -9.04
N SER A 452 45.81 -11.36 -9.96
CA SER A 452 46.26 -12.74 -10.18
C SER A 452 47.65 -12.81 -10.81
N LYS A 453 47.93 -12.02 -11.88
CA LYS A 453 49.26 -12.01 -12.53
C LYS A 453 50.36 -11.44 -11.64
N SER A 454 50.08 -10.43 -10.80
CA SER A 454 51.06 -9.90 -9.83
C SER A 454 51.41 -10.92 -8.74
N TYR A 455 50.46 -11.75 -8.32
CA TYR A 455 50.70 -12.81 -7.34
C TYR A 455 51.63 -13.91 -7.87
N TYR A 456 51.54 -14.22 -9.17
CA TYR A 456 52.43 -15.18 -9.82
C TYR A 456 53.82 -14.59 -10.14
N LYS A 457 53.94 -13.28 -10.39
CA LYS A 457 55.22 -12.65 -10.70
C LYS A 457 56.12 -12.42 -9.48
N ASN A 458 55.56 -12.38 -8.26
CA ASN A 458 56.30 -12.22 -7.00
C ASN A 458 56.60 -13.54 -6.28
N ARG A 459 56.23 -14.69 -6.87
CA ARG A 459 56.45 -16.03 -6.28
C ARG A 459 57.49 -16.87 -7.03
N PHE A 460 58.17 -16.28 -8.01
CA PHE A 460 59.28 -16.86 -8.75
C PHE A 460 60.53 -16.00 -8.64
#